data_AF-A0A2V9NBS4-F1
#
_entry.id   AF-A0A2V9NBS4-F1
#
_cell.length_a   1.000
_cell.length_b   1.000
_cell.length_c   1.000
_cell.angle_alpha   90.00
_cell.angle_beta   90.00
_cell.angle_gamma   90.00
#
_symmetry.space_group_name_H-M   'P 1'
#
loop_
_entity.id
_entity.type
_entity.pdbx_description
1 polymer ?
#
loop_
_entity_poly.entity_id
_entity_poly.type
_entity_poly.pdbx_seq_one_letter_code
_entity_poly.pdbx_strand_id
1 'polypeptide(L)'
;MISLGLTITFLTATVLFIEFFRHRQSRLAAYGWVGLIGLIIAEWLLFRGFQPVAVYFTPIAWTCYILLADAAVLAIRGHSRLHDEPRKFASAAVLSIPLWLIFEAYNLRLQNWSYSGVPVAWPLALLGYGWSFATIFPGIFETADLVESFGWFPPR
;
A
#
# COMPACT_ATOMS: atom_id res chain seq x y z
N MET A 1 -24.53 5.58 -4.28
CA MET A 1 -23.40 4.73 -3.81
C MET A 1 -22.06 5.46 -3.89
N ILE A 2 -21.74 6.18 -4.98
CA ILE A 2 -20.47 6.92 -5.13
C ILE A 2 -20.25 7.95 -4.00
N SER A 3 -21.24 8.82 -3.71
CA SER A 3 -21.10 9.86 -2.68
C SER A 3 -20.80 9.27 -1.30
N LEU A 4 -21.46 8.17 -0.92
CA LEU A 4 -21.21 7.47 0.34
C LEU A 4 -19.77 6.95 0.41
N GLY A 5 -19.28 6.33 -0.67
CA GLY A 5 -17.89 5.85 -0.74
C GLY A 5 -16.89 6.99 -0.57
N LEU A 6 -17.07 8.09 -1.30
CA LEU A 6 -16.24 9.29 -1.19
C LEU A 6 -16.25 9.88 0.22
N THR A 7 -17.42 9.95 0.85
CA THR A 7 -17.55 10.44 2.23
C THR A 7 -16.77 9.55 3.20
N ILE A 8 -16.93 8.23 3.13
CA ILE A 8 -16.21 7.29 4.01
C ILE A 8 -14.70 7.43 3.81
N THR A 9 -14.22 7.41 2.57
CA THR A 9 -12.79 7.57 2.27
C THR A 9 -12.23 8.89 2.80
N PHE A 10 -12.95 10.00 2.58
CA PHE A 10 -12.52 11.31 3.07
C PHE A 10 -12.45 11.36 4.60
N LEU A 11 -13.46 10.82 5.29
CA LEU A 11 -13.48 10.74 6.74
C LEU A 11 -12.32 9.88 7.27
N THR A 12 -12.10 8.70 6.69
CA THR A 12 -10.98 7.83 7.09
C THR A 12 -9.64 8.53 6.89
N ALA A 13 -9.41 9.13 5.72
CA ALA A 13 -8.17 9.86 5.45
C ALA A 13 -7.97 11.04 6.41
N THR A 14 -9.06 11.76 6.74
CA THR A 14 -9.02 12.88 7.69
C THR A 14 -8.67 12.40 9.10
N VAL A 15 -9.27 11.30 9.57
CA VAL A 15 -8.93 10.70 10.87
C VAL A 15 -7.46 10.29 10.91
N LEU A 16 -6.98 9.56 9.90
CA LEU A 16 -5.58 9.14 9.82
C LEU A 16 -4.63 10.34 9.84
N PHE A 17 -4.95 11.41 9.11
CA PHE A 17 -4.15 12.63 9.08
C PHE A 17 -4.11 13.32 10.44
N ILE A 18 -5.28 13.55 11.06
CA ILE A 18 -5.36 14.18 12.39
C ILE A 18 -4.58 13.36 13.42
N GLU A 19 -4.78 12.05 13.45
CA GLU A 19 -4.11 11.14 14.38
C GLU A 19 -2.60 11.10 14.18
N PHE A 20 -2.14 11.09 12.93
CA PHE A 20 -0.72 11.19 12.61
C PHE A 20 -0.12 12.48 13.17
N PHE A 21 -0.75 13.63 12.94
CA PHE A 21 -0.23 14.90 13.46
C PHE A 21 -0.33 15.03 14.98
N ARG A 22 -1.30 14.34 15.61
CA ARG A 22 -1.44 14.30 17.06
C ARG A 22 -0.34 13.47 17.73
N HIS A 23 0.06 12.36 17.12
CA HIS A 23 0.96 11.38 17.73
C HIS A 23 2.41 11.46 17.24
N ARG A 24 2.67 12.09 16.09
CA ARG A 24 4.03 12.20 15.55
C ARG A 24 4.96 12.90 16.55
N GLN A 25 6.10 12.28 16.80
CA GLN A 25 7.15 12.81 17.67
C GLN A 25 8.33 13.37 16.85
N SER A 26 8.44 12.99 15.58
CA SER A 26 9.55 13.39 14.72
C SER A 26 9.11 13.84 13.31
N ARG A 27 10.10 14.11 12.45
CA ARG A 27 9.88 14.45 11.04
C ARG A 27 9.70 13.16 10.24
N LEU A 28 8.87 13.24 9.20
CA LEU A 28 8.71 12.14 8.25
C LEU A 28 10.06 11.84 7.58
N ALA A 29 10.43 10.56 7.55
CA ALA A 29 11.65 10.11 6.90
C ALA A 29 11.66 10.44 5.39
N ALA A 30 12.86 10.58 4.81
CA ALA A 30 13.02 10.98 3.41
C ALA A 30 12.30 10.03 2.43
N TYR A 31 12.34 8.72 2.69
CA TYR A 31 11.64 7.73 1.84
C TYR A 31 10.11 7.85 1.92
N GLY A 32 9.55 8.37 3.02
CA GLY A 32 8.13 8.68 3.13
C GLY A 32 7.71 9.79 2.17
N TRP A 33 8.55 10.81 2.01
CA TRP A 33 8.34 11.86 1.00
C TRP A 33 8.46 11.32 -0.43
N VAL A 34 9.40 10.39 -0.67
CA VAL A 34 9.48 9.68 -1.96
C VAL A 34 8.20 8.91 -2.24
N GLY A 35 7.64 8.23 -1.23
CA GLY A 35 6.33 7.57 -1.33
C GLY A 35 5.22 8.55 -1.69
N LEU A 36 5.08 9.66 -0.95
CA LEU A 36 4.03 10.66 -1.19
C LEU A 36 4.14 11.32 -2.57
N ILE A 37 5.33 11.79 -2.94
CA ILE A 37 5.58 12.43 -4.24
C ILE A 37 5.37 11.42 -5.37
N GLY A 38 5.86 10.20 -5.20
CA GLY A 38 5.67 9.11 -6.16
C GLY A 38 4.20 8.81 -6.39
N LEU A 39 3.38 8.79 -5.34
CA LEU A 39 1.94 8.57 -5.45
C LEU A 39 1.25 9.68 -6.23
N ILE A 40 1.55 10.94 -5.89
CA ILE A 40 1.00 12.13 -6.59
C ILE A 40 1.37 12.10 -8.08
N ILE A 41 2.63 11.79 -8.39
CA ILE A 41 3.10 11.68 -9.78
C ILE A 41 2.40 10.52 -10.50
N ALA A 42 2.26 9.36 -9.85
CA ALA A 42 1.59 8.20 -10.43
C ALA A 42 0.12 8.50 -10.74
N GLU A 43 -0.60 9.13 -9.82
CA GLU A 43 -1.99 9.58 -10.03
C GLU A 43 -2.08 10.58 -11.17
N TRP A 44 -1.20 11.59 -11.19
CA TRP A 44 -1.18 12.58 -12.26
C TRP A 44 -0.94 11.92 -13.63
N LEU A 45 0.04 11.00 -13.74
CA LEU A 45 0.33 10.27 -14.97
C LEU A 45 -0.82 9.34 -15.40
N LEU A 46 -1.51 8.73 -14.43
CA LEU A 46 -2.72 7.94 -14.69
C LEU A 46 -3.81 8.80 -15.34
N PHE A 47 -4.12 9.98 -14.78
CA PHE A 47 -5.10 10.91 -15.35
C PHE A 47 -4.68 11.48 -16.71
N ARG A 48 -3.38 11.51 -17.01
CA ARG A 48 -2.84 11.89 -18.32
C ARG A 48 -2.84 10.74 -19.33
N GLY A 49 -3.26 9.53 -18.93
CA GLY A 49 -3.36 8.35 -19.80
C GLY A 49 -2.01 7.73 -20.17
N PHE A 50 -0.94 8.00 -19.40
CA PHE A 50 0.38 7.45 -19.67
C PHE A 50 0.40 5.94 -19.44
N GLN A 51 0.43 5.18 -20.53
CA GLN A 51 0.16 3.73 -20.53
C GLN A 51 1.03 2.92 -19.55
N PRO A 52 2.36 3.12 -19.44
CA PRO A 52 3.16 2.34 -18.49
C PRO A 52 2.70 2.50 -17.05
N VAL A 53 2.35 3.73 -16.63
CA VAL A 53 1.85 3.97 -15.28
C VAL A 53 0.42 3.45 -15.13
N ALA A 54 -0.44 3.62 -16.14
CA ALA A 54 -1.81 3.10 -16.06
C ALA A 54 -1.85 1.57 -15.90
N VAL A 55 -0.96 0.87 -16.60
CA VAL A 55 -0.82 -0.59 -16.56
C VAL A 55 -0.28 -1.08 -15.22
N TYR A 56 0.72 -0.40 -14.65
CA TYR A 56 1.35 -0.77 -13.40
C TYR A 56 0.91 0.10 -12.22
N PHE A 57 -0.25 0.76 -12.33
CA PHE A 57 -0.68 1.75 -11.34
C PHE A 57 -0.83 1.14 -9.96
N THR A 58 -1.51 -0.01 -9.88
CA THR A 58 -1.77 -0.72 -8.62
C THR A 58 -0.48 -1.01 -7.83
N PRO A 59 0.53 -1.72 -8.38
CA PRO A 59 1.74 -1.99 -7.61
C PRO A 59 2.56 -0.72 -7.30
N ILE A 60 2.55 0.28 -8.19
CA ILE A 60 3.20 1.57 -7.95
C ILE A 60 2.55 2.28 -6.75
N ALA A 61 1.23 2.43 -6.77
CA ALA A 61 0.48 3.10 -5.73
C ALA A 61 0.64 2.41 -4.37
N TRP A 62 0.57 1.07 -4.33
CA TRP A 62 0.83 0.30 -3.11
C TRP A 62 2.27 0.46 -2.60
N THR A 63 3.26 0.45 -3.48
CA THR A 63 4.66 0.68 -3.09
C THR A 63 4.84 2.06 -2.46
N CYS A 64 4.27 3.09 -3.09
CA CYS A 64 4.29 4.44 -2.56
C CYS A 64 3.56 4.56 -1.21
N TYR A 65 2.41 3.91 -1.08
CA TYR A 65 1.63 3.86 0.16
C TYR A 65 2.42 3.20 1.30
N ILE A 66 3.03 2.04 1.06
CA ILE A 66 3.85 1.33 2.05
C ILE A 66 4.98 2.24 2.55
N LEU A 67 5.72 2.90 1.65
CA LEU A 67 6.80 3.81 2.05
C LEU A 67 6.29 4.95 2.92
N LEU A 68 5.13 5.51 2.59
CA LEU A 68 4.52 6.60 3.34
C LEU A 68 4.01 6.13 4.71
N ALA A 69 3.33 4.97 4.76
CA ALA A 69 2.79 4.39 5.99
C ALA A 69 3.91 4.00 6.96
N ASP A 70 4.95 3.32 6.48
CA ASP A 70 6.10 2.93 7.31
C ASP A 70 6.81 4.18 7.87
N ALA A 71 7.07 5.19 7.03
CA ALA A 71 7.67 6.43 7.48
C ALA A 71 6.79 7.16 8.52
N ALA A 72 5.47 7.05 8.41
CA ALA A 72 4.54 7.62 9.38
C ALA A 72 4.60 6.88 10.73
N VAL A 73 4.66 5.54 10.70
CA VAL A 73 4.89 4.71 11.89
C VAL A 73 6.21 5.07 12.56
N LEU A 74 7.30 5.18 11.78
CA LEU A 74 8.61 5.59 12.26
C LEU A 74 8.56 6.97 12.93
N ALA A 75 7.79 7.91 12.36
CA ALA A 75 7.66 9.25 12.93
C ALA A 75 6.85 9.30 14.24
N ILE A 76 5.98 8.31 14.48
CA ILE A 76 5.17 8.19 15.70
C ILE A 76 5.90 7.39 16.78
N ARG A 77 6.35 6.18 16.45
CA ARG A 77 6.92 5.20 17.42
C ARG A 77 8.43 5.26 17.54
N GLY A 78 9.13 5.86 16.57
CA GLY A 78 10.59 5.83 16.51
C GLY A 78 11.18 4.50 16.01
N HIS A 79 10.34 3.51 15.70
CA HIS A 79 10.71 2.25 15.05
C HIS A 79 9.69 1.90 13.95
N SER A 80 10.09 1.21 12.89
CA SER A 80 9.21 0.69 11.83
C SER A 80 9.79 -0.56 11.16
N ARG A 81 8.94 -1.36 10.48
CA ARG A 81 9.39 -2.67 9.94
C ARG A 81 10.37 -2.51 8.78
N LEU A 82 10.11 -1.59 7.86
CA LEU A 82 10.98 -1.36 6.71
C LEU A 82 12.33 -0.78 7.15
N HIS A 83 12.34 0.08 8.17
CA HIS A 83 13.55 0.71 8.68
C HIS A 83 14.39 -0.26 9.53
N ASP A 84 13.79 -0.89 10.54
CA ASP A 84 14.53 -1.65 11.55
C ASP A 84 14.64 -3.15 11.21
N GLU A 85 13.68 -3.69 10.46
CA GLU A 85 13.59 -5.12 10.15
C GLU A 85 13.43 -5.43 8.64
N PRO A 86 14.24 -4.82 7.75
CA PRO A 86 14.04 -4.88 6.30
C PRO A 86 14.06 -6.30 5.73
N ARG A 87 14.80 -7.23 6.37
CA ARG A 87 14.80 -8.65 5.98
C ARG A 87 13.47 -9.32 6.27
N LYS A 88 12.86 -9.07 7.43
CA LYS A 88 11.53 -9.63 7.76
C LYS A 88 10.47 -9.02 6.86
N PHE A 89 10.57 -7.71 6.59
CA PHE A 89 9.72 -7.03 5.62
C PHE A 89 9.83 -7.66 4.23
N ALA A 90 11.04 -7.89 3.73
CA ALA A 90 11.27 -8.55 2.44
C ALA A 90 10.70 -9.99 2.42
N SER A 91 10.87 -10.75 3.50
CA SER A 91 10.26 -12.07 3.64
C SER A 91 8.73 -11.99 3.58
N ALA A 92 8.11 -11.01 4.24
CA ALA A 92 6.66 -10.80 4.17
C ALA A 92 6.20 -10.47 2.74
N ALA A 93 6.94 -9.63 2.01
CA ALA A 93 6.65 -9.31 0.62
C ALA A 93 6.75 -10.55 -0.30
N VAL A 94 7.79 -11.37 -0.11
CA VAL A 94 7.95 -12.62 -0.88
C VAL A 94 6.85 -13.62 -0.56
N LEU A 95 6.50 -13.80 0.72
CA LEU A 95 5.41 -14.68 1.16
C LEU A 95 4.02 -14.17 0.76
N SER A 96 3.87 -12.86 0.56
CA SER A 96 2.63 -12.24 0.08
C SER A 96 2.19 -12.82 -1.28
N ILE A 97 3.14 -13.16 -2.16
CA ILE A 97 2.85 -13.71 -3.48
C ILE A 97 2.09 -15.05 -3.40
N PRO A 98 2.65 -16.14 -2.81
CA PRO A 98 1.94 -17.40 -2.72
C PRO A 98 0.68 -17.31 -1.86
N LEU A 99 0.65 -16.45 -0.84
CA LEU A 99 -0.55 -16.24 -0.03
C LEU A 99 -1.68 -15.63 -0.87
N TRP A 100 -1.37 -14.63 -1.71
CA TRP A 100 -2.36 -14.06 -2.60
C TRP A 100 -2.83 -15.03 -3.68
N LEU A 101 -1.94 -15.89 -4.19
CA LEU A 101 -2.31 -16.90 -5.18
C LEU A 101 -3.38 -17.88 -4.67
N ILE A 102 -3.48 -18.11 -3.35
CA ILE A 102 -4.59 -18.87 -2.76
C ILE A 102 -5.92 -18.15 -2.99
N PHE A 103 -5.97 -16.83 -2.75
CA PHE A 103 -7.16 -16.02 -3.03
C PHE A 103 -7.48 -15.98 -4.53
N GLU A 104 -6.46 -15.95 -5.39
CA GLU A 104 -6.66 -16.02 -6.84
C GLU A 104 -7.26 -17.38 -7.25
N ALA A 105 -6.85 -18.49 -6.63
CA ALA A 105 -7.45 -19.80 -6.89
C ALA A 105 -8.94 -19.84 -6.53
N TYR A 106 -9.33 -19.20 -5.41
CA TYR A 106 -10.75 -19.02 -5.08
C TYR A 106 -11.46 -18.12 -6.10
N ASN A 107 -10.82 -17.01 -6.50
CA ASN A 107 -11.37 -16.11 -7.50
C ASN A 107 -11.66 -16.83 -8.83
N LEU A 108 -10.74 -17.69 -9.29
CA LEU A 108 -10.94 -18.49 -10.51
C LEU A 108 -12.17 -19.40 -10.42
N ARG A 109 -12.45 -19.96 -9.25
CA ARG A 109 -13.62 -20.83 -9.02
C ARG A 109 -14.92 -20.05 -8.89
N LEU A 110 -14.89 -18.92 -8.20
CA LEU A 110 -16.08 -18.10 -7.90
C LEU A 110 -16.40 -17.08 -8.99
N GLN A 111 -15.43 -16.81 -9.87
CA GLN A 111 -15.46 -15.71 -10.84
C GLN A 111 -15.79 -14.36 -10.17
N ASN A 112 -15.19 -14.09 -9.01
CA ASN A 112 -15.46 -12.87 -8.24
C ASN A 112 -15.03 -11.60 -9.00
N TRP A 113 -13.89 -11.64 -9.71
CA TRP A 113 -13.40 -10.52 -10.51
C TRP A 113 -12.61 -11.00 -11.74
N SER A 114 -12.51 -10.12 -12.74
CA SER A 114 -11.68 -10.29 -13.92
C SER A 114 -10.69 -9.14 -14.06
N TYR A 115 -9.47 -9.44 -14.50
CA TYR A 115 -8.46 -8.43 -14.75
C TYR A 115 -8.64 -7.85 -16.16
N SER A 116 -8.71 -6.53 -16.26
CA SER A 116 -8.77 -5.80 -17.53
C SER A 116 -7.59 -4.81 -17.62
N GLY A 117 -7.07 -4.57 -18.83
CA GLY A 117 -5.95 -3.64 -19.06
C GLY A 117 -4.57 -4.15 -18.63
N VAL A 118 -4.40 -5.45 -18.42
CA VAL A 118 -3.12 -6.08 -18.05
C VAL A 118 -2.25 -6.34 -19.29
N PRO A 119 -0.90 -6.27 -19.20
CA PRO A 119 -0.05 -6.57 -20.35
C PRO A 119 -0.36 -7.93 -20.96
N VAL A 120 -0.43 -7.99 -22.28
CA VAL A 120 -0.66 -9.24 -23.02
C VAL A 120 0.62 -10.11 -23.05
N ALA A 121 1.78 -9.48 -22.97
CA ALA A 121 3.06 -10.17 -22.98
C ALA A 121 3.34 -10.84 -21.63
N TRP A 122 3.53 -12.16 -21.65
CA TRP A 122 3.72 -13.02 -20.48
C TRP A 122 4.75 -12.53 -19.45
N PRO A 123 5.95 -12.04 -19.82
CA PRO A 123 6.93 -11.58 -18.83
C PRO A 123 6.51 -10.29 -18.12
N LEU A 124 5.91 -9.36 -18.86
CA LEU A 124 5.44 -8.08 -18.35
C LEU A 124 4.22 -8.24 -17.45
N ALA A 125 3.33 -9.18 -17.79
CA ALA A 125 2.20 -9.57 -16.97
C ALA A 125 2.66 -10.20 -15.66
N LEU A 126 3.59 -11.16 -15.70
CA LEU A 126 4.10 -11.82 -14.49
C LEU A 126 4.78 -10.84 -13.54
N LEU A 127 5.53 -9.87 -14.06
CA LEU A 127 6.11 -8.80 -13.26
C LEU A 127 5.04 -7.94 -12.59
N GLY A 128 4.00 -7.55 -13.33
CA GLY A 128 2.88 -6.75 -12.79
C GLY A 128 2.12 -7.49 -11.69
N TYR A 129 1.79 -8.76 -11.93
CA TYR A 129 1.13 -9.61 -10.94
C TYR A 129 2.01 -9.88 -9.73
N GLY A 130 3.25 -10.32 -9.94
CA GLY A 130 4.20 -10.60 -8.87
C GLY A 130 4.44 -9.37 -7.99
N TRP A 131 4.64 -8.19 -8.59
CA TRP A 131 4.81 -6.95 -7.85
C TRP A 131 3.54 -6.57 -7.08
N SER A 132 2.37 -6.63 -7.73
CA SER A 132 1.10 -6.33 -7.05
C SER A 132 0.89 -7.24 -5.84
N PHE A 133 1.05 -8.55 -6.05
CA PHE A 133 0.83 -9.55 -5.00
C PHE A 133 1.87 -9.43 -3.88
N ALA A 134 3.12 -9.06 -4.20
CA ALA A 134 4.16 -8.82 -3.20
C ALA A 134 3.81 -7.68 -2.24
N THR A 135 3.03 -6.68 -2.68
CA THR A 135 2.69 -5.51 -1.87
C THR A 135 1.50 -5.68 -0.92
N ILE A 136 0.70 -6.73 -1.07
CA ILE A 136 -0.59 -6.85 -0.36
C ILE A 136 -0.39 -7.03 1.15
N PHE A 137 0.33 -8.07 1.57
CA PHE A 137 0.59 -8.30 3.00
C PHE A 137 1.43 -7.20 3.63
N PRO A 138 2.51 -6.70 3.01
CA PRO A 138 3.19 -5.52 3.50
C PRO A 138 2.26 -4.31 3.68
N GLY A 139 1.37 -4.05 2.73
CA GLY A 139 0.36 -3.00 2.84
C GLY A 139 -0.56 -3.20 4.05
N ILE A 140 -1.05 -4.41 4.27
CA ILE A 140 -1.89 -4.75 5.44
C ILE A 140 -1.11 -4.52 6.75
N PHE A 141 0.13 -4.99 6.81
CA PHE A 141 0.99 -4.92 7.99
C PHE A 141 1.38 -3.47 8.34
N GLU A 142 1.79 -2.66 7.36
CA GLU A 142 2.07 -1.24 7.59
C GLU A 142 0.81 -0.46 7.99
N THR A 143 -0.35 -0.79 7.39
CA THR A 143 -1.63 -0.18 7.80
C THR A 143 -1.96 -0.52 9.26
N ALA A 144 -1.78 -1.78 9.65
CA ALA A 144 -2.03 -2.23 11.01
C ALA A 144 -1.10 -1.53 12.01
N ASP A 145 0.19 -1.44 11.71
CA ASP A 145 1.15 -0.76 12.57
C ASP A 145 0.84 0.73 12.71
N LEU A 146 0.41 1.39 11.63
CA LEU A 146 0.00 2.78 11.65
C LEU A 146 -1.22 3.00 12.56
N VAL A 147 -2.26 2.18 12.41
CA VAL A 147 -3.47 2.31 13.24
C VAL A 147 -3.17 1.97 14.69
N GLU A 148 -2.39 0.91 14.95
CA GLU A 148 -1.96 0.57 16.31
C GLU A 148 -1.08 1.68 16.93
N SER A 149 -0.36 2.48 16.12
CA SER A 149 0.49 3.56 16.61
C SER A 149 -0.29 4.73 17.22
N PHE A 150 -1.59 4.83 16.95
CA PHE A 150 -2.46 5.87 17.53
C PHE A 150 -2.94 5.57 18.95
N GLY A 151 -2.55 4.43 19.54
CA GLY A 151 -2.89 4.10 20.92
C GLY A 151 -4.36 3.81 21.17
N TRP A 152 -5.13 3.47 20.13
CA TRP A 152 -6.56 3.14 20.23
C TRP A 152 -6.83 1.80 20.94
N PHE A 153 -5.83 0.93 21.00
CA PHE A 153 -5.93 -0.40 21.59
C PHE A 153 -5.04 -0.50 22.83
N PRO A 154 -5.44 -1.31 23.83
CA PRO A 154 -4.58 -1.59 24.99
C PRO A 154 -3.23 -2.16 24.55
N PRO A 155 -2.13 -1.84 25.27
CA PRO A 155 -0.84 -2.47 25.02
C PRO A 155 -0.96 -3.99 25.21
N ARG A 156 -0.41 -4.75 24.26
CA ARG A 156 -0.30 -6.23 24.33
C ARG A 156 0.83 -6.66 25.25
#